data_AF-A0A660T7J6-F1
#
_entry.id   AF-A0A660T7J6-F1
#
_cell.length_a   1.000
_cell.length_b   1.000
_cell.length_c   1.000
_cell.angle_alpha   90.00
_cell.angle_beta   90.00
_cell.angle_gamma   90.00
#
_symmetry.space_group_name_H-M   'P 1'
#
loop_
_entity.id
_entity.type
_entity.pdbx_description
1 polymer ?
#
loop_
_entity_poly.entity_id
_entity_poly.type
_entity_poly.pdbx_seq_one_letter_code
_entity_poly.pdbx_strand_id
1 'polypeptide(L)'
;PKDAERVDKLKRSAREYLDIELDHLGIIYRDDLQDIALNSRLPIVHYKPNSVMSMAVYRIADKIMQRQAPGAGGFEIGNLEEGYEQAEMEAETDFQVKLRNLEELLHFGTLTTGDLIEIIRSQYFEINHLKKENQLLKTKLAKFADNGF
;
A
#
# COMPACT_ATOMS: atom_id res chain seq x y z
N PRO A 1 -5.75 4.18 -2.76
CA PRO A 1 -7.13 4.46 -3.21
C PRO A 1 -8.07 3.22 -3.24
N LYS A 2 -7.76 2.14 -3.98
CA LYS A 2 -8.70 1.00 -4.13
C LYS A 2 -8.99 0.23 -2.84
N ASP A 3 -8.02 0.12 -1.94
CA ASP A 3 -8.21 -0.61 -0.68
C ASP A 3 -9.00 0.21 0.36
N ALA A 4 -8.96 1.54 0.29
CA ALA A 4 -9.80 2.41 1.13
C ALA A 4 -11.29 2.27 0.76
N GLU A 5 -11.63 2.27 -0.54
CA GLU A 5 -13.01 2.04 -1.00
C GLU A 5 -13.56 0.66 -0.57
N ARG A 6 -12.69 -0.36 -0.49
CA ARG A 6 -13.08 -1.69 0.00
C ARG A 6 -13.44 -1.66 1.48
N VAL A 7 -12.66 -0.93 2.28
CA VAL A 7 -12.92 -0.75 3.71
C VAL A 7 -14.25 -0.03 3.93
N ASP A 8 -14.54 1.03 3.16
CA ASP A 8 -15.80 1.77 3.32
C ASP A 8 -17.03 0.93 2.99
N LYS A 9 -16.95 0.09 1.95
CA LYS A 9 -18.01 -0.88 1.63
C LYS A 9 -18.25 -1.87 2.76
N LEU A 10 -17.18 -2.34 3.40
CA LEU A 10 -17.27 -3.26 4.53
C LEU A 10 -17.88 -2.59 5.76
N LYS A 11 -17.46 -1.36 6.11
CA LYS A 11 -18.03 -0.57 7.22
C LYS A 11 -19.52 -0.35 7.02
N ARG A 12 -19.94 0.01 5.81
CA ARG A 12 -21.35 0.21 5.46
C ARG A 12 -22.15 -1.09 5.60
N SER A 13 -21.63 -2.21 5.10
CA SER A 13 -22.29 -3.51 5.23
C SER A 13 -22.42 -3.96 6.69
N ALA A 14 -21.38 -3.82 7.51
CA ALA A 14 -21.45 -4.18 8.93
C ALA A 14 -22.46 -3.34 9.70
N ARG A 15 -22.57 -2.05 9.40
CA ARG A 15 -23.59 -1.18 10.00
C ARG A 15 -25.00 -1.54 9.53
N GLU A 16 -25.21 -1.75 8.23
CA GLU A 16 -26.54 -2.03 7.66
C GLU A 16 -27.10 -3.40 8.07
N TYR A 17 -26.26 -4.44 8.15
CA TYR A 17 -26.71 -5.82 8.37
C TYR A 17 -26.53 -6.34 9.80
N LEU A 18 -25.57 -5.80 10.56
CA LEU A 18 -25.22 -6.30 11.88
C LEU A 18 -25.38 -5.26 12.99
N ASP A 19 -25.68 -4.00 12.65
CA ASP A 19 -25.70 -2.86 13.58
C ASP A 19 -24.38 -2.72 14.37
N ILE A 20 -23.26 -3.02 13.70
CA ILE A 20 -21.91 -2.94 14.28
C ILE A 20 -21.14 -1.78 13.63
N GLU A 21 -20.56 -0.92 14.47
CA GLU A 21 -19.61 0.09 14.02
C GLU A 21 -18.19 -0.49 13.94
N LEU A 22 -17.61 -0.43 12.75
CA LEU A 22 -16.24 -0.86 12.50
C LEU A 22 -15.31 0.36 12.43
N ASP A 23 -14.12 0.24 13.01
CA ASP A 23 -13.04 1.21 12.88
C ASP A 23 -11.92 0.70 11.98
N HIS A 24 -11.32 1.61 11.24
CA HIS A 24 -10.18 1.30 10.37
C HIS A 24 -8.89 1.77 11.04
N LEU A 25 -8.06 0.83 11.48
CA LEU A 25 -6.80 1.12 12.16
C LEU A 25 -5.65 1.47 11.20
N GLY A 26 -5.68 0.97 9.96
CA GLY A 26 -4.64 1.23 8.98
C GLY A 26 -4.49 0.11 7.96
N ILE A 27 -3.59 0.32 7.01
CA ILE A 27 -3.24 -0.63 5.95
C ILE A 27 -1.84 -1.15 6.22
N ILE A 28 -1.65 -2.47 6.12
CA ILE A 28 -0.33 -3.10 6.15
C ILE A 28 -0.02 -3.60 4.75
N TYR A 29 1.05 -3.09 4.16
CA TYR A 29 1.52 -3.56 2.87
C TYR A 29 2.31 -4.86 3.00
N ARG A 30 2.26 -5.69 1.95
CA ARG A 30 3.11 -6.87 1.86
C ARG A 30 4.57 -6.45 1.74
N ASP A 31 5.43 -7.08 2.53
CA ASP A 31 6.86 -6.80 2.60
C ASP A 31 7.64 -8.12 2.55
N ASP A 32 8.53 -8.28 1.58
CA ASP A 32 9.32 -9.51 1.37
C ASP A 32 10.31 -9.74 2.53
N LEU A 33 10.67 -8.68 3.26
CA LEU A 33 11.49 -8.79 4.46
C LEU A 33 10.78 -9.57 5.59
N GLN A 34 9.45 -9.61 5.57
CA GLN A 34 8.67 -10.39 6.52
C GLN A 34 8.95 -11.88 6.39
N ASP A 35 9.05 -12.40 5.17
CA ASP A 35 9.29 -13.82 4.93
C ASP A 35 10.69 -14.22 5.44
N ILE A 36 11.69 -13.35 5.26
CA ILE A 36 13.05 -13.55 5.75
C ILE A 36 13.08 -13.54 7.29
N ALA A 37 12.38 -12.59 7.92
CA ALA A 37 12.28 -12.49 9.37
C ALA A 37 11.60 -13.73 9.96
N LEU A 38 10.50 -14.18 9.34
CA LEU A 38 9.74 -15.37 9.77
C LEU A 38 10.59 -16.64 9.67
N ASN A 39 11.33 -16.83 8.57
CA ASN A 39 12.26 -17.95 8.39
C ASN A 39 13.38 -17.94 9.44
N SER A 40 13.80 -16.75 9.87
CA SER A 40 14.79 -16.54 10.94
C SER A 40 14.19 -16.65 12.34
N ARG A 41 12.87 -16.91 12.47
CA ARG A 41 12.10 -16.93 13.73
C ARG A 41 12.23 -15.64 14.53
N LEU A 42 12.40 -14.52 13.84
CA LEU A 42 12.48 -13.19 14.45
C LEU A 42 11.28 -12.35 14.02
N PRO A 43 10.63 -11.63 14.94
CA PRO A 43 9.60 -10.67 14.57
C PRO A 43 10.18 -9.59 13.64
N ILE A 44 9.44 -9.20 12.60
CA ILE A 44 9.88 -8.18 11.64
C ILE A 44 10.28 -6.86 12.32
N VAL A 45 9.57 -6.51 13.40
CA VAL A 45 9.80 -5.33 14.23
C VAL A 45 11.19 -5.32 14.89
N HIS A 46 11.72 -6.50 15.25
CA HIS A 46 13.09 -6.64 15.75
C HIS A 46 14.11 -6.81 14.63
N TYR A 47 13.75 -7.57 13.59
CA TYR A 47 14.65 -7.89 12.49
C TYR A 47 15.01 -6.66 11.65
N LYS A 48 14.01 -5.86 11.27
CA LYS A 48 14.20 -4.58 10.57
C LYS A 48 13.16 -3.57 11.06
N PRO A 49 13.47 -2.80 12.13
CA PRO A 49 12.54 -1.84 12.74
C PRO A 49 12.06 -0.75 11.79
N ASN A 50 12.91 -0.35 10.84
CA ASN A 50 12.62 0.70 9.86
C ASN A 50 11.95 0.16 8.57
N SER A 51 11.49 -1.10 8.55
CA SER A 51 10.75 -1.61 7.38
C SER A 51 9.35 -1.01 7.31
N VAL A 52 8.76 -1.00 6.12
CA VAL A 52 7.40 -0.47 5.90
C VAL A 52 6.39 -1.23 6.78
N MET A 53 6.54 -2.55 6.88
CA MET A 53 5.67 -3.36 7.73
C MET A 53 5.86 -3.04 9.22
N SER A 54 7.11 -2.90 9.69
CA SER A 54 7.38 -2.56 11.10
C SER A 54 6.82 -1.19 11.46
N MET A 55 6.98 -0.20 10.59
CA MET A 55 6.42 1.15 10.77
C MET A 55 4.89 1.14 10.76
N ALA A 56 4.26 0.33 9.90
CA ALA A 56 2.80 0.16 9.91
C ALA A 56 2.29 -0.48 11.22
N VAL A 57 3.02 -1.46 11.76
CA VAL A 57 2.71 -2.08 13.05
C VAL A 57 2.81 -1.07 14.19
N TYR A 58 3.88 -0.24 14.23
CA TYR A 58 4.01 0.82 15.23
C TYR A 58 2.88 1.85 15.13
N ARG A 59 2.52 2.31 13.92
CA ARG A 59 1.39 3.23 13.72
C ARG A 59 0.06 2.66 14.24
N ILE A 60 -0.21 1.38 13.99
CA ILE A 60 -1.42 0.72 14.51
C ILE A 60 -1.38 0.65 16.04
N ALA A 61 -0.23 0.31 16.62
CA ALA A 61 -0.06 0.31 18.08
C ALA A 61 -0.31 1.69 18.69
N ASP A 62 0.23 2.75 18.08
CA ASP A 62 0.03 4.13 18.52
C ASP A 62 -1.46 4.52 18.49
N LYS A 63 -2.17 4.18 17.41
CA LYS A 63 -3.63 4.42 17.30
C LYS A 63 -4.42 3.67 18.38
N ILE A 64 -4.03 2.43 18.69
CA ILE A 64 -4.66 1.65 19.77
C ILE A 64 -4.40 2.30 21.13
N MET A 65 -3.17 2.78 21.38
CA MET A 65 -2.81 3.44 22.63
C MET A 65 -3.56 4.76 22.82
N GLN A 66 -3.67 5.57 21.77
CA GLN A 66 -4.41 6.84 21.79
C GLN A 66 -5.88 6.63 22.13
N ARG A 67 -6.51 5.55 21.63
CA ARG A 67 -7.90 5.21 21.91
C ARG A 67 -8.16 4.81 23.37
N GLN A 68 -7.16 4.25 24.06
CA GLN A 68 -7.30 3.82 25.45
C GLN A 68 -7.09 4.98 26.45
N ALA A 69 -6.61 6.14 26.01
CA ALA A 69 -6.41 7.29 26.88
C ALA A 69 -7.75 7.94 27.26
N PRO A 70 -8.12 8.00 28.55
CA PRO A 70 -9.35 8.65 28.98
C PRO A 70 -9.28 10.16 28.69
N GLY A 71 -10.16 10.65 27.80
CA GLY A 71 -10.24 12.06 27.42
C GLY A 71 -9.79 12.36 25.98
N ALA A 72 -9.24 11.39 25.24
CA ALA A 72 -9.08 11.53 23.80
C ALA A 72 -10.45 11.29 23.14
N GLY A 73 -11.09 12.36 22.65
CA GLY A 73 -12.31 12.25 21.87
C GLY A 73 -12.13 11.16 20.82
N GLY A 74 -13.01 10.15 20.87
CA GLY A 74 -13.01 9.08 19.88
C GLY A 74 -13.05 9.71 18.49
N PHE A 75 -12.36 9.09 17.53
CA PHE A 75 -12.32 9.49 16.12
C PHE A 75 -13.69 10.01 15.65
N GLU A 76 -13.90 11.33 15.72
CA GLU A 76 -15.13 11.94 15.29
C GLU A 76 -15.14 11.88 13.76
N ILE A 77 -16.23 11.35 13.22
CA ILE A 77 -16.46 11.09 11.78
C ILE A 77 -16.35 12.39 10.93
N GLY A 78 -16.22 13.57 11.56
CA GLY A 78 -16.02 14.87 10.91
C GLY A 78 -14.66 15.09 10.24
N ASN A 79 -13.60 14.35 10.63
CA ASN A 79 -12.23 14.54 10.12
C ASN A 79 -11.83 13.51 9.05
N LEU A 80 -12.78 13.08 8.21
CA LEU A 80 -12.51 12.11 7.15
C LEU A 80 -11.45 12.62 6.14
N GLU A 81 -11.46 13.92 5.86
CA GLU A 81 -10.52 14.59 4.96
C GLU A 81 -9.09 14.64 5.54
N GLU A 82 -8.95 14.99 6.82
CA GLU A 82 -7.67 14.88 7.54
C GLU A 82 -7.15 13.43 7.56
N GLY A 83 -8.05 12.45 7.68
CA GLY A 83 -7.69 11.03 7.59
C GLY A 83 -7.13 10.61 6.23
N TYR A 84 -7.64 11.18 5.14
CA TYR A 84 -7.12 10.92 3.79
C TYR A 84 -5.76 11.60 3.56
N GLU A 85 -5.60 12.86 3.98
CA GLU A 85 -4.31 13.56 3.90
C GLU A 85 -3.23 12.86 4.74
N GLN A 86 -3.60 12.40 5.94
CA GLN A 86 -2.71 11.63 6.79
C GLN A 86 -2.33 10.29 6.14
N ALA A 87 -3.28 9.59 5.53
CA ALA A 87 -3.01 8.35 4.81
C ALA A 87 -2.11 8.57 3.58
N GLU A 88 -2.23 9.70 2.89
CA GLU A 88 -1.39 10.06 1.75
C GLU A 88 0.05 10.37 2.20
N MET A 89 0.23 11.16 3.26
CA MET A 89 1.55 11.42 3.85
C MET A 89 2.22 10.14 4.37
N GLU A 90 1.45 9.25 4.99
CA GLU A 90 1.93 7.94 5.43
C GLU A 90 2.36 7.06 4.25
N ALA A 91 1.59 7.04 3.16
CA ALA A 91 1.92 6.27 1.96
C ALA A 91 3.17 6.80 1.25
N GLU A 92 3.35 8.12 1.19
CA GLU A 92 4.56 8.75 0.64
C GLU A 92 5.79 8.40 1.47
N THR A 93 5.68 8.46 2.80
CA THR A 93 6.76 8.08 3.72
C THR A 93 7.14 6.61 3.57
N ASP A 94 6.14 5.71 3.50
CA ASP A 94 6.35 4.28 3.28
C ASP A 94 7.03 4.00 1.92
N PHE A 95 6.66 4.76 0.88
CA PHE A 95 7.29 4.65 -0.44
C PHE A 95 8.77 5.06 -0.41
N GLN A 96 9.10 6.17 0.25
CA GLN A 96 10.50 6.62 0.40
C GLN A 96 11.34 5.61 1.20
N VAL A 97 10.79 5.03 2.27
CA VAL A 97 11.47 3.97 3.03
C VAL A 97 11.73 2.74 2.16
N LYS A 98 10.77 2.36 1.30
CA LYS A 98 10.94 1.24 0.37
C LYS A 98 12.02 1.53 -0.68
N LEU A 99 12.08 2.74 -1.23
CA LEU A 99 13.14 3.16 -2.15
C LEU A 99 14.51 3.08 -1.49
N ARG A 100 14.65 3.63 -0.27
CA ARG A 100 15.92 3.57 0.47
C ARG A 100 16.34 2.12 0.77
N ASN A 101 15.40 1.24 1.11
CA ASN A 101 15.70 -0.19 1.30
C ASN A 101 16.19 -0.86 0.01
N LEU A 102 15.64 -0.50 -1.15
CA LEU A 102 16.12 -0.98 -2.45
C LEU A 102 17.52 -0.43 -2.77
N GLU A 103 17.78 0.84 -2.46
CA GLU A 103 19.10 1.46 -2.59
C GLU A 103 20.14 0.79 -1.67
N GLU A 104 19.77 0.44 -0.44
CA GLU A 104 20.63 -0.36 0.45
C GLU A 104 20.95 -1.72 -0.18
N LEU A 105 19.96 -2.43 -0.72
CA LEU A 105 20.17 -3.72 -1.40
C LEU A 105 21.05 -3.62 -2.66
N LEU A 106 21.04 -2.46 -3.33
CA LEU A 106 21.96 -2.13 -4.42
C LEU A 106 23.38 -1.94 -3.94
N HIS A 107 23.56 -1.27 -2.81
CA HIS A 107 24.88 -1.01 -2.23
C HIS A 107 25.55 -2.24 -1.60
N PHE A 108 24.79 -3.25 -1.17
CA PHE A 108 25.33 -4.50 -0.63
C PHE A 108 25.74 -5.55 -1.67
N GLY A 109 25.64 -5.24 -2.97
CA GLY A 109 26.10 -6.14 -4.05
C GLY A 109 25.21 -7.36 -4.32
N THR A 110 24.04 -7.42 -3.69
CA THR A 110 23.00 -8.43 -3.96
C THR A 110 22.21 -8.16 -5.24
N LEU A 111 22.20 -6.90 -5.71
CA LEU A 111 21.65 -6.50 -6.99
C LEU A 111 22.73 -5.74 -7.75
N THR A 112 23.26 -6.32 -8.81
CA THR A 112 24.32 -5.71 -9.60
C THR A 112 23.75 -4.59 -10.47
N THR A 113 24.58 -3.65 -10.90
CA THR A 113 24.20 -2.67 -11.94
C THR A 113 23.74 -3.36 -13.23
N GLY A 114 24.21 -4.59 -13.50
CA GLY A 114 23.72 -5.44 -14.58
C GLY A 114 22.27 -5.87 -14.38
N ASP A 115 21.91 -6.29 -13.17
CA ASP A 115 20.53 -6.70 -12.84
C ASP A 115 19.56 -5.53 -12.93
N LEU A 116 19.99 -4.32 -12.53
CA LEU A 116 19.20 -3.10 -12.75
C LEU A 116 18.96 -2.81 -14.23
N ILE A 117 20.00 -2.94 -15.07
CA ILE A 117 19.88 -2.74 -16.51
C ILE A 117 18.90 -3.76 -17.11
N GLU A 118 18.91 -5.00 -16.61
CA GLU A 118 18.03 -6.05 -17.07
C GLU A 118 16.58 -5.83 -16.62
N ILE A 119 16.36 -5.41 -15.37
CA ILE A 119 15.04 -5.02 -14.85
C ILE A 119 14.49 -3.83 -15.65
N ILE A 120 15.29 -2.79 -15.87
CA ILE A 120 14.88 -1.62 -16.67
C ILE A 120 14.53 -2.04 -18.09
N ARG A 121 15.31 -2.95 -18.70
CA ARG A 121 15.04 -3.46 -20.05
C ARG A 121 13.74 -4.27 -20.10
N SER A 122 13.50 -5.12 -19.10
CA SER A 122 12.26 -5.89 -18.96
C SER A 122 11.05 -4.98 -18.77
N GLN A 123 11.13 -4.00 -17.87
CA GLN A 123 10.10 -2.99 -17.65
C GLN A 123 9.83 -2.16 -18.92
N TYR A 124 10.87 -1.77 -19.65
CA TYR A 124 10.72 -1.06 -20.92
C TYR A 124 9.98 -1.90 -21.96
N PHE A 125 10.23 -3.21 -22.01
CA PHE A 125 9.51 -4.12 -22.88
C PHE A 125 8.04 -4.24 -22.49
N GLU A 126 7.75 -4.42 -21.21
CA GLU A 126 6.39 -4.56 -20.68
C GLU A 126 5.57 -3.28 -20.88
N ILE A 127 6.15 -2.10 -20.62
CA ILE A 127 5.50 -0.81 -20.89
C ILE A 127 5.15 -0.66 -22.38
N ASN A 128 6.04 -1.07 -23.27
CA ASN A 128 5.78 -1.01 -24.71
C ASN A 128 4.70 -2.00 -25.14
N HIS A 129 4.67 -3.19 -24.54
CA HIS A 129 3.59 -4.16 -24.75
C HIS A 129 2.25 -3.58 -24.31
N LEU A 130 2.17 -3.07 -23.07
CA LEU A 130 0.96 -2.47 -22.50
C LEU A 130 0.49 -1.25 -23.31
N LYS A 131 1.41 -0.42 -23.82
CA LYS A 131 1.05 0.71 -24.71
C LYS A 131 0.39 0.23 -26.01
N LYS A 132 0.93 -0.81 -26.64
CA LYS A 132 0.35 -1.39 -27.87
C LYS A 132 -1.02 -2.00 -27.60
N GLU A 133 -1.16 -2.73 -26.50
CA GLU A 133 -2.43 -3.32 -26.08
C GLU A 133 -3.48 -2.23 -25.80
N ASN A 134 -3.10 -1.17 -25.07
CA ASN A 134 -3.96 -0.02 -24.84
C ASN A 134 -4.41 0.63 -26.14
N GLN A 135 -3.50 0.80 -27.10
CA GLN A 135 -3.83 1.38 -28.39
C GLN A 135 -4.78 0.48 -29.18
N LEU A 136 -4.57 -0.84 -29.17
CA LEU A 136 -5.49 -1.80 -29.76
C LEU A 136 -6.89 -1.70 -29.12
N LEU A 137 -6.97 -1.68 -27.79
CA LEU A 137 -8.24 -1.55 -27.07
C LEU A 137 -8.95 -0.24 -27.40
N LYS A 138 -8.22 0.89 -27.42
CA LYS A 138 -8.77 2.20 -27.82
C LYS A 138 -9.33 2.17 -29.25
N THR A 139 -8.60 1.57 -30.20
CA THR A 139 -9.12 1.45 -31.58
C THR A 139 -10.33 0.54 -31.68
N LYS A 140 -10.40 -0.55 -30.91
CA LYS A 140 -11.59 -1.40 -30.85
C LYS A 140 -12.78 -0.64 -30.29
N LEU A 141 -12.60 0.05 -29.17
CA LEU A 141 -13.66 0.87 -28.56
C LEU A 141 -14.16 1.96 -29.50
N ALA A 142 -13.27 2.67 -30.20
CA ALA A 142 -13.66 3.65 -31.22
C ALA A 142 -14.49 3.01 -32.33
N LYS A 143 -14.07 1.86 -32.87
CA LYS A 143 -14.83 1.12 -33.89
C LYS A 143 -16.21 0.65 -33.40
N PHE A 144 -16.31 0.17 -32.16
CA PHE A 144 -17.60 -0.21 -31.57
C PHE A 144 -18.50 1.01 -31.32
N ALA A 145 -17.92 2.16 -30.97
CA ALA A 145 -18.66 3.41 -30.84
C ALA A 145 -19.16 3.92 -32.21
N ASP A 146 -18.34 3.83 -33.26
CA ASP A 146 -18.68 4.27 -34.61
C ASP A 146 -19.71 3.36 -35.30
N ASN A 147 -19.68 2.06 -35.01
CA ASN A 147 -20.62 1.07 -35.60
C ASN A 147 -21.94 0.93 -34.82
N GLY A 148 -22.13 1.69 -33.74
CA GLY A 148 -23.37 1.69 -32.95
C GLY A 148 -23.65 0.34 -32.27
N PHE A 149 -22.86 0.00 -31.25
CA PHE A 149 -22.92 -1.26 -30.46
C PHE A 149 -22.75 -2.55 -31.27
#